data_AF-A0A9D6BR24-F1
#
_entry.id   AF-A0A9D6BR24-F1
#
_cell.length_a   1.000
_cell.length_b   1.000
_cell.length_c   1.000
_cell.angle_alpha   90.00
_cell.angle_beta   90.00
_cell.angle_gamma   90.00
#
_symmetry.space_group_name_H-M   'P 1'
#
loop_
_entity.id
_entity.type
_entity.pdbx_description
1 polymer ?
#
loop_
_entity_poly.entity_id
_entity_poly.type
_entity_poly.pdbx_seq_one_letter_code
_entity_poly.pdbx_strand_id
1 'polypeptide(L)'
;MQPIHLVWFRQDLRLFDNPALQEASRLGRVLPIYIRDPEAGAASQSWVTQSLSQLNKHLSNHLRIFEGQPLEIIQRLIRSEQISGVFWNRRYDPIGLQQDKVLKHTLREQGIRCDTFNASLLFEPWQTQKKDGTPYRVFTPFYRNLSAESPPPRKPLPAPKQLQLHWISPEKELEALPAWALKVAQYWTPGEDGAQQTWDRFCNSKLSAYELNRDYPALSASSCLAPYLHFGEISPNAIWWDIHEPNHPFIRQLIWREFAHSILFDHPHTACENYQSAFDSFPWQDSSPLLERWQKGLTGIPLVDAGMRELWETGTMHNRVRMVVGSFLTKNLLIHWKRGLEWFSDCLVDADLANNAMGWQWVAGSGVDAAPFFRIFNPTTQAKTFDPAGEYIKRFVPELRHLTIAELFEPWKSKHPPRTYPKPVVDLAESREKALRYYKQLR
;
A
#
# COMPACT_ATOMS: atom_id res chain seq x y z
N MET A 1 25.62 -34.28 -4.67
CA MET A 1 25.40 -32.84 -4.95
C MET A 1 24.60 -32.26 -3.80
N GLN A 2 24.81 -31.00 -3.42
CA GLN A 2 23.94 -30.36 -2.43
C GLN A 2 22.50 -30.29 -2.98
N PRO A 3 21.47 -30.48 -2.12
CA PRO A 3 20.08 -30.38 -2.56
C PRO A 3 19.78 -28.97 -3.09
N ILE A 4 18.86 -28.89 -4.04
CA ILE A 4 18.41 -27.63 -4.63
C ILE A 4 17.05 -27.28 -4.01
N HIS A 5 16.93 -26.05 -3.54
CA HIS A 5 15.74 -25.51 -2.91
C HIS A 5 15.25 -24.30 -3.68
N LEU A 6 13.97 -24.28 -4.00
CA LEU A 6 13.33 -23.18 -4.70
C LEU A 6 12.88 -22.13 -3.67
N VAL A 7 13.25 -20.87 -3.88
CA VAL A 7 12.74 -19.72 -3.11
C VAL A 7 11.86 -18.89 -4.02
N TRP A 8 10.56 -18.84 -3.72
CA TRP A 8 9.58 -18.09 -4.52
C TRP A 8 9.36 -16.71 -3.91
N PHE A 9 10.01 -15.71 -4.49
CA PHE A 9 9.82 -14.30 -4.19
C PHE A 9 8.50 -13.79 -4.76
N ARG A 10 7.80 -12.95 -3.99
CA ARG A 10 6.57 -12.22 -4.36
C ARG A 10 6.64 -10.78 -3.82
N GLN A 11 6.12 -10.54 -2.61
CA GLN A 11 6.08 -9.23 -1.92
C GLN A 11 7.09 -9.20 -0.76
N ASP A 12 8.30 -9.67 -1.05
CA ASP A 12 9.41 -9.89 -0.13
C ASP A 12 10.76 -9.74 -0.85
N LEU A 13 10.86 -8.73 -1.71
CA LEU A 13 11.96 -8.49 -2.65
C LEU A 13 13.24 -7.96 -1.97
N ARG A 14 13.75 -8.70 -0.99
CA ARG A 14 14.94 -8.37 -0.20
C ARG A 14 15.69 -9.62 0.25
N LEU A 15 16.98 -9.47 0.55
CA LEU A 15 17.81 -10.51 1.15
C LEU A 15 17.86 -10.40 2.67
N PHE A 16 17.88 -9.19 3.22
CA PHE A 16 17.89 -8.96 4.66
C PHE A 16 16.53 -9.30 5.28
N ASP A 17 16.57 -9.94 6.45
CA ASP A 17 15.38 -10.37 7.17
C ASP A 17 14.35 -11.12 6.30
N ASN A 18 14.85 -12.06 5.47
CA ASN A 18 14.06 -12.93 4.63
C ASN A 18 14.14 -14.39 5.15
N PRO A 19 13.18 -14.85 5.98
CA PRO A 19 13.25 -16.17 6.60
C PRO A 19 13.18 -17.33 5.60
N ALA A 20 12.40 -17.20 4.52
CA ALA A 20 12.32 -18.23 3.47
C ALA A 20 13.67 -18.42 2.77
N LEU A 21 14.32 -17.31 2.37
CA LEU A 21 15.65 -17.34 1.77
C LEU A 21 16.67 -17.92 2.74
N GLN A 22 16.60 -17.52 4.02
CA GLN A 22 17.54 -17.98 5.03
C GLN A 22 17.43 -19.48 5.29
N GLU A 23 16.21 -20.00 5.46
CA GLU A 23 16.04 -21.44 5.66
C GLU A 23 16.48 -22.24 4.43
N ALA A 24 16.11 -21.81 3.23
CA ALA A 24 16.54 -22.48 1.99
C ALA A 24 18.07 -22.49 1.83
N SER A 25 18.73 -21.36 2.11
CA SER A 25 20.19 -21.22 2.04
C SER A 25 20.94 -22.10 3.05
N ARG A 26 20.32 -22.38 4.20
CA ARG A 26 20.89 -23.27 5.24
C ARG A 26 20.87 -24.73 4.81
N LEU A 27 19.91 -25.11 3.97
CA LEU A 27 19.67 -26.50 3.58
C LEU A 27 20.43 -26.90 2.31
N GLY A 28 20.76 -25.94 1.44
CA GLY A 28 21.50 -26.22 0.20
C GLY A 28 21.54 -25.05 -0.77
N ARG A 29 21.58 -25.38 -2.07
CA ARG A 29 21.62 -24.38 -3.14
C ARG A 29 20.23 -23.80 -3.38
N VAL A 30 20.16 -22.49 -3.62
CA VAL A 30 18.90 -21.77 -3.82
C VAL A 30 18.66 -21.50 -5.31
N LEU A 31 17.52 -21.91 -5.84
CA LEU A 31 16.96 -21.43 -7.11
C LEU A 31 15.95 -20.31 -6.79
N PRO A 32 16.34 -19.02 -6.91
CA PRO A 32 15.42 -17.92 -6.67
C PRO A 32 14.53 -17.70 -7.90
N ILE A 33 13.22 -17.67 -7.67
CA ILE A 33 12.24 -17.40 -8.73
C ILE A 33 11.29 -16.29 -8.34
N TYR A 34 10.74 -15.62 -9.35
CA TYR A 34 9.60 -14.73 -9.25
C TYR A 34 8.59 -15.14 -10.32
N ILE A 35 7.30 -15.16 -9.96
CA ILE A 35 6.21 -15.46 -10.89
C ILE A 35 5.33 -14.22 -10.94
N ARG A 36 5.19 -13.61 -12.11
CA ARG A 36 4.51 -12.31 -12.27
C ARG A 36 3.04 -12.42 -11.89
N ASP A 37 2.60 -11.43 -11.12
CA ASP A 37 1.19 -11.25 -10.78
C ASP A 37 0.47 -10.51 -11.92
N PRO A 38 -0.53 -11.12 -12.57
CA PRO A 38 -1.25 -10.48 -13.67
C PRO A 38 -2.19 -9.36 -13.21
N GLU A 39 -2.51 -9.26 -11.92
CA GLU A 39 -3.53 -8.33 -11.40
C GLU A 39 -2.96 -7.01 -10.85
N ALA A 40 -1.62 -6.86 -10.78
CA ALA A 40 -1.03 -5.62 -10.29
C ALA A 40 -1.23 -4.45 -11.27
N GLY A 41 -1.63 -3.30 -10.71
CA GLY A 41 -1.87 -2.06 -11.46
C GLY A 41 -0.60 -1.48 -12.10
N ALA A 42 -0.79 -0.53 -13.01
CA ALA A 42 0.28 -0.03 -13.86
C ALA A 42 1.50 0.49 -13.05
N ALA A 43 1.25 1.34 -12.04
CA ALA A 43 2.32 1.90 -11.20
C ALA A 43 3.09 0.82 -10.41
N SER A 44 2.38 -0.17 -9.86
CA SER A 44 2.98 -1.32 -9.18
C SER A 44 3.82 -2.20 -10.12
N GLN A 45 3.39 -2.41 -11.37
CA GLN A 45 4.17 -3.15 -12.37
C GLN A 45 5.48 -2.42 -12.74
N SER A 46 5.44 -1.09 -12.81
CA SER A 46 6.66 -0.28 -13.01
C SER A 46 7.63 -0.43 -11.84
N TRP A 47 7.11 -0.36 -10.61
CA TRP A 47 7.92 -0.53 -9.40
C TRP A 47 8.57 -1.90 -9.37
N VAL A 48 7.77 -2.97 -9.48
CA VAL A 48 8.26 -4.34 -9.36
C VAL A 48 9.31 -4.67 -10.42
N THR A 49 9.18 -4.16 -11.65
CA THR A 49 10.17 -4.37 -12.71
C THR A 49 11.55 -3.85 -12.30
N GLN A 50 11.61 -2.67 -11.69
CA GLN A 50 12.86 -2.09 -11.20
C GLN A 50 13.40 -2.85 -9.98
N SER A 51 12.52 -3.20 -9.04
CA SER A 51 12.90 -3.97 -7.84
C SER A 51 13.46 -5.34 -8.19
N LEU A 52 12.86 -6.04 -9.15
CA LEU A 52 13.36 -7.32 -9.64
C LEU A 52 14.72 -7.18 -10.31
N SER A 53 14.97 -6.08 -11.04
CA SER A 53 16.30 -5.81 -11.59
C SER A 53 17.35 -5.66 -10.48
N GLN A 54 17.04 -4.93 -9.41
CA GLN A 54 17.98 -4.74 -8.29
C GLN A 54 18.17 -6.05 -7.50
N LEU A 55 17.09 -6.74 -7.16
CA LEU A 55 17.15 -8.04 -6.49
C LEU A 55 17.97 -9.05 -7.30
N ASN A 56 17.79 -9.08 -8.63
CA ASN A 56 18.56 -9.99 -9.49
C ASN A 56 20.06 -9.68 -9.46
N LYS A 57 20.47 -8.41 -9.38
CA LYS A 57 21.89 -8.04 -9.19
C LYS A 57 22.44 -8.56 -7.87
N HIS A 58 21.70 -8.39 -6.77
CA HIS A 58 22.08 -8.94 -5.46
C HIS A 58 22.14 -10.47 -5.46
N LEU A 59 21.31 -11.12 -6.28
CA LEU A 59 21.32 -12.56 -6.54
C LEU A 59 22.28 -12.95 -7.69
N SER A 60 23.31 -12.14 -7.99
CA SER A 60 24.31 -12.46 -9.02
C SER A 60 23.72 -12.89 -10.37
N ASN A 61 22.61 -12.27 -10.78
CA ASN A 61 21.84 -12.56 -11.99
C ASN A 61 21.19 -13.97 -12.05
N HIS A 62 20.90 -14.58 -10.89
CA HIS A 62 20.28 -15.91 -10.79
C HIS A 62 18.76 -15.90 -10.60
N LEU A 63 18.13 -14.74 -10.38
CA LEU A 63 16.66 -14.65 -10.32
C LEU A 63 16.05 -15.08 -11.64
N ARG A 64 15.04 -15.94 -11.59
CA ARG A 64 14.29 -16.39 -12.76
C ARG A 64 12.86 -15.92 -12.70
N ILE A 65 12.43 -15.28 -13.78
CA ILE A 65 11.10 -14.67 -13.88
C ILE A 65 10.25 -15.57 -14.77
N PHE A 66 9.06 -15.89 -14.30
CA PHE A 66 8.07 -16.67 -15.01
C PHE A 66 6.74 -15.93 -15.08
N GLU A 67 5.92 -16.33 -16.03
CA GLU A 67 4.53 -15.88 -16.17
C GLU A 67 3.64 -17.10 -16.40
N GLY A 68 2.50 -17.13 -15.71
CA GLY A 68 1.56 -18.24 -15.78
C GLY A 68 1.14 -18.73 -14.40
N GLN A 69 0.52 -19.91 -14.36
CA GLN A 69 -0.02 -20.49 -13.13
C GLN A 69 1.11 -20.98 -12.21
N PRO A 70 1.23 -20.46 -10.97
CA PRO A 70 2.34 -20.80 -10.08
C PRO A 70 2.49 -22.28 -9.79
N LEU A 71 1.38 -23.00 -9.58
CA LEU A 71 1.42 -24.44 -9.32
C LEU A 71 2.05 -25.22 -10.49
N GLU A 72 1.68 -24.91 -11.72
CA GLU A 72 2.20 -25.59 -12.92
C GLU A 72 3.69 -25.31 -13.11
N ILE A 73 4.11 -24.05 -12.96
CA ILE A 73 5.52 -23.63 -13.06
C ILE A 73 6.36 -24.31 -11.99
N ILE A 74 5.92 -24.28 -10.73
CA ILE A 74 6.65 -24.89 -9.62
C ILE A 74 6.75 -26.40 -9.79
N GLN A 75 5.67 -27.08 -10.21
CA GLN A 75 5.70 -28.52 -10.49
C GLN A 75 6.60 -28.89 -11.67
N ARG A 76 6.70 -28.03 -12.68
CA ARG A 76 7.65 -28.19 -13.79
C ARG A 76 9.09 -28.11 -13.28
N LEU A 77 9.41 -27.07 -12.50
CA LEU A 77 10.74 -26.87 -11.92
C LEU A 77 11.15 -27.99 -10.97
N ILE A 78 10.21 -28.50 -10.15
CA ILE A 78 10.48 -29.65 -9.28
C ILE A 78 10.96 -30.86 -10.07
N ARG A 79 10.35 -31.11 -11.23
CA ARG A 79 10.71 -32.24 -12.11
C ARG A 79 12.01 -31.99 -12.87
N SER A 80 12.21 -30.80 -13.44
CA SER A 80 13.40 -30.52 -14.27
C SER A 80 14.67 -30.34 -13.46
N GLU A 81 14.60 -29.67 -12.30
CA GLU A 81 15.76 -29.28 -11.51
C GLU A 81 15.98 -30.16 -10.26
N GLN A 82 15.18 -31.22 -10.08
CA GLN A 82 15.25 -32.12 -8.92
C GLN A 82 15.13 -31.36 -7.58
N ILE A 83 14.19 -30.41 -7.50
CA ILE A 83 14.00 -29.56 -6.33
C ILE A 83 13.61 -30.41 -5.12
N SER A 84 14.37 -30.28 -4.03
CA SER A 84 14.18 -31.01 -2.77
C SER A 84 13.27 -30.27 -1.78
N GLY A 85 13.04 -28.97 -1.99
CA GLY A 85 12.10 -28.20 -1.17
C GLY A 85 11.75 -26.84 -1.75
N VAL A 86 10.58 -26.33 -1.41
CA VAL A 86 10.01 -25.06 -1.88
C VAL A 86 9.74 -24.17 -0.66
N PHE A 87 10.29 -22.96 -0.67
CA PHE A 87 10.24 -22.03 0.46
C PHE A 87 9.71 -20.68 0.00
N TRP A 88 8.86 -20.07 0.82
CA TRP A 88 8.31 -18.76 0.48
C TRP A 88 7.80 -18.02 1.73
N ASN A 89 7.70 -16.69 1.67
CA ASN A 89 7.11 -15.91 2.75
C ASN A 89 5.60 -15.72 2.56
N ARG A 90 4.81 -15.75 3.64
CA ARG A 90 3.35 -15.70 3.58
C ARG A 90 2.86 -14.35 3.04
N ARG A 91 1.78 -14.39 2.25
CA ARG A 91 0.91 -13.24 1.96
C ARG A 91 -0.41 -13.45 2.68
N TYR A 92 -1.14 -12.36 2.91
CA TYR A 92 -2.38 -12.38 3.72
C TYR A 92 -3.60 -11.87 2.94
N ASP A 93 -3.45 -11.61 1.64
CA ASP A 93 -4.60 -11.36 0.77
C ASP A 93 -5.37 -12.67 0.48
N PRO A 94 -6.69 -12.62 0.24
CA PRO A 94 -7.52 -13.82 0.13
C PRO A 94 -7.12 -14.76 -1.01
N ILE A 95 -6.75 -14.19 -2.18
CA ILE A 95 -6.41 -14.96 -3.39
C ILE A 95 -5.07 -15.68 -3.16
N GLY A 96 -4.07 -14.97 -2.68
CA GLY A 96 -2.75 -15.49 -2.35
C GLY A 96 -2.80 -16.55 -1.26
N LEU A 97 -3.62 -16.37 -0.22
CA LEU A 97 -3.82 -17.39 0.82
C LEU A 97 -4.40 -18.69 0.26
N GLN A 98 -5.41 -18.59 -0.60
CA GLN A 98 -6.01 -19.77 -1.21
C GLN A 98 -5.04 -20.49 -2.16
N GLN A 99 -4.28 -19.72 -2.95
CA GLN A 99 -3.23 -20.26 -3.83
C GLN A 99 -2.13 -20.96 -3.02
N ASP A 100 -1.62 -20.34 -1.97
CA ASP A 100 -0.60 -20.91 -1.09
C ASP A 100 -1.11 -22.19 -0.40
N LYS A 101 -2.38 -22.24 -0.01
CA LYS A 101 -3.01 -23.42 0.60
C LYS A 101 -3.04 -24.60 -0.37
N VAL A 102 -3.48 -24.37 -1.61
CA VAL A 102 -3.53 -25.40 -2.65
C VAL A 102 -2.12 -25.89 -2.98
N LEU A 103 -1.18 -24.96 -3.23
CA LEU A 103 0.21 -25.29 -3.53
C LEU A 103 0.84 -26.13 -2.41
N LYS A 104 0.71 -25.69 -1.15
CA LYS A 104 1.28 -26.40 0.00
C LYS A 104 0.69 -27.80 0.19
N HIS A 105 -0.61 -27.98 -0.05
CA HIS A 105 -1.25 -29.29 -0.01
C HIS A 105 -0.65 -30.22 -1.06
N THR A 106 -0.63 -29.78 -2.33
CA THR A 106 -0.11 -30.58 -3.44
C THR A 106 1.35 -30.97 -3.26
N LEU A 107 2.20 -30.05 -2.80
CA LEU A 107 3.63 -30.34 -2.57
C LEU A 107 3.83 -31.37 -1.45
N ARG A 108 3.03 -31.30 -0.38
CA ARG A 108 3.10 -32.25 0.74
C ARG A 108 2.66 -33.66 0.34
N GLU A 109 1.60 -33.77 -0.46
CA GLU A 109 1.17 -35.07 -1.01
C GLU A 109 2.24 -35.73 -1.88
N GLN A 110 3.08 -34.92 -2.54
CA GLN A 110 4.23 -35.38 -3.34
C GLN A 110 5.48 -35.66 -2.51
N GLY A 111 5.45 -35.48 -1.18
CA GLY A 111 6.61 -35.62 -0.31
C GLY A 111 7.67 -34.51 -0.48
N ILE A 112 7.34 -33.42 -1.16
CA ILE A 112 8.23 -32.26 -1.33
C ILE A 112 8.15 -31.38 -0.08
N ARG A 113 9.32 -31.08 0.50
CA ARG A 113 9.39 -30.18 1.65
C ARG A 113 8.86 -28.81 1.27
N CYS A 114 7.95 -28.28 2.07
CA CYS A 114 7.32 -26.99 1.82
C CYS A 114 7.11 -26.22 3.12
N ASP A 115 7.91 -25.15 3.29
CA ASP A 115 7.90 -24.30 4.48
C ASP A 115 7.62 -22.85 4.12
N THR A 116 6.87 -22.18 5.01
CA THR A 116 6.34 -20.84 4.81
C THR A 116 6.56 -19.99 6.05
N PHE A 117 6.92 -18.71 5.91
CA PHE A 117 7.32 -17.87 7.05
C PHE A 117 6.67 -16.48 7.03
N ASN A 118 6.64 -15.80 8.18
CA ASN A 118 6.25 -14.39 8.24
C ASN A 118 7.44 -13.48 7.95
N ALA A 119 7.36 -12.74 6.84
CA ALA A 119 8.31 -11.69 6.49
C ALA A 119 7.66 -10.33 6.27
N SER A 120 6.34 -10.29 6.09
CA SER A 120 5.61 -9.09 5.67
C SER A 120 4.98 -8.34 6.83
N LEU A 121 4.69 -9.00 7.96
CA LEU A 121 4.06 -8.39 9.14
C LEU A 121 4.96 -8.48 10.36
N LEU A 122 4.72 -7.62 11.36
CA LEU A 122 5.34 -7.73 12.69
C LEU A 122 4.83 -8.96 13.42
N PHE A 123 3.52 -9.20 13.33
CA PHE A 123 2.83 -10.31 13.98
C PHE A 123 1.95 -11.05 12.96
N GLU A 124 1.71 -12.33 13.19
CA GLU A 124 0.69 -13.05 12.42
C GLU A 124 -0.71 -12.55 12.78
N PRO A 125 -1.67 -12.46 11.84
CA PRO A 125 -3.03 -12.01 12.14
C PRO A 125 -3.67 -12.80 13.31
N TRP A 126 -3.49 -14.11 13.35
CA TRP A 126 -3.99 -14.98 14.43
C TRP A 126 -3.26 -14.81 15.78
N GLN A 127 -2.11 -14.11 15.81
CA GLN A 127 -1.43 -13.73 17.06
C GLN A 127 -1.94 -12.41 17.63
N THR A 128 -2.72 -11.65 16.85
CA THR A 128 -3.18 -10.30 17.22
C THR A 128 -4.63 -10.25 17.73
N GLN A 129 -5.25 -11.41 17.98
CA GLN A 129 -6.62 -11.53 18.47
C GLN A 129 -6.78 -11.12 19.94
N LYS A 130 -8.01 -10.86 20.36
CA LYS A 130 -8.34 -10.65 21.78
C LYS A 130 -8.13 -11.94 22.58
N LYS A 131 -8.14 -11.80 23.92
CA LYS A 131 -8.07 -12.94 24.86
C LYS A 131 -9.16 -13.99 24.66
N ASP A 132 -10.32 -13.60 24.12
CA ASP A 132 -11.44 -14.49 23.81
C ASP A 132 -11.34 -15.14 22.41
N GLY A 133 -10.25 -14.92 21.67
CA GLY A 133 -10.04 -15.41 20.31
C GLY A 133 -10.78 -14.62 19.23
N THR A 134 -11.53 -13.56 19.57
CA THR A 134 -12.22 -12.74 18.59
C THR A 134 -11.32 -11.64 18.02
N PRO A 135 -11.55 -11.20 16.77
CA PRO A 135 -10.77 -10.13 16.18
C PRO A 135 -11.05 -8.76 16.83
N TYR A 136 -10.08 -7.87 16.79
CA TYR A 136 -10.28 -6.47 17.14
C TYR A 136 -11.02 -5.74 16.01
N ARG A 137 -11.97 -4.88 16.39
CA ARG A 137 -12.77 -4.05 15.45
C ARG A 137 -12.58 -2.55 15.66
N VAL A 138 -11.66 -2.18 16.55
CA VAL A 138 -11.35 -0.79 16.92
C VAL A 138 -9.83 -0.70 17.04
N PHE A 139 -9.23 0.33 16.45
CA PHE A 139 -7.78 0.45 16.36
C PHE A 139 -7.13 0.64 17.73
N THR A 140 -7.67 1.52 18.58
CA THR A 140 -7.06 1.85 19.88
C THR A 140 -6.76 0.63 20.77
N PRO A 141 -7.71 -0.30 21.02
CA PRO A 141 -7.40 -1.50 21.80
C PRO A 141 -6.47 -2.49 21.07
N PHE A 142 -6.52 -2.56 19.74
CA PHE A 142 -5.55 -3.34 18.95
C PHE A 142 -4.12 -2.79 19.11
N TYR A 143 -3.98 -1.46 19.00
CA TYR A 143 -2.72 -0.76 19.20
C TYR A 143 -2.16 -0.99 20.59
N ARG A 144 -2.97 -0.83 21.64
CA ARG A 144 -2.54 -1.07 23.02
C ARG A 144 -2.06 -2.51 23.21
N ASN A 145 -2.76 -3.48 22.62
CA ASN A 145 -2.35 -4.88 22.67
C ASN A 145 -0.94 -5.07 22.09
N LEU A 146 -0.66 -4.54 20.90
CA LEU A 146 0.63 -4.76 20.22
C LEU A 146 1.78 -3.88 20.74
N SER A 147 1.51 -2.66 21.20
CA SER A 147 2.56 -1.74 21.64
C SER A 147 2.96 -1.90 23.10
N ALA A 148 2.09 -2.47 23.95
CA ALA A 148 2.30 -2.52 25.40
C ALA A 148 2.02 -3.89 26.06
N GLU A 149 1.11 -4.71 25.52
CA GLU A 149 0.70 -5.96 26.17
C GLU A 149 1.37 -7.21 25.56
N SER A 150 1.77 -7.13 24.28
CA SER A 150 2.39 -8.24 23.54
C SER A 150 3.92 -8.23 23.67
N PRO A 151 4.59 -9.41 23.62
CA PRO A 151 6.03 -9.47 23.43
C PRO A 151 6.47 -8.70 22.18
N PRO A 152 7.71 -8.16 22.14
CA PRO A 152 8.21 -7.50 20.95
C PRO A 152 8.22 -8.48 19.76
N PRO A 153 8.07 -7.98 18.52
CA PRO A 153 8.16 -8.80 17.33
C PRO A 153 9.55 -9.45 17.23
N ARG A 154 9.66 -10.49 16.41
CA ARG A 154 10.92 -11.22 16.23
C ARG A 154 12.05 -10.27 15.82
N LYS A 155 13.28 -10.56 16.25
CA LYS A 155 14.45 -9.81 15.77
C LYS A 155 14.64 -10.03 14.26
N PRO A 156 15.11 -9.01 13.52
CA PRO A 156 15.41 -9.17 12.12
C PRO A 156 16.57 -10.15 11.95
N LEU A 157 16.51 -10.96 10.90
CA LEU A 157 17.55 -11.92 10.57
C LEU A 157 18.58 -11.30 9.62
N PRO A 158 19.87 -11.60 9.76
CA PRO A 158 20.88 -11.12 8.82
C PRO A 158 20.69 -11.77 7.44
N ALA A 159 21.06 -11.05 6.38
CA ALA A 159 21.15 -11.64 5.05
C ALA A 159 22.13 -12.84 5.04
N PRO A 160 21.89 -13.90 4.24
CA PRO A 160 22.80 -15.04 4.18
C PRO A 160 24.21 -14.64 3.72
N LYS A 161 25.23 -14.89 4.55
CA LYS A 161 26.64 -14.55 4.24
C LYS A 161 27.23 -15.34 3.07
N GLN A 162 26.76 -16.58 2.87
CA GLN A 162 27.23 -17.49 1.83
C GLN A 162 26.02 -18.10 1.12
N LEU A 163 25.42 -17.33 0.21
CA LEU A 163 24.29 -17.79 -0.58
C LEU A 163 24.79 -18.59 -1.80
N GLN A 164 24.64 -19.92 -1.77
CA GLN A 164 24.94 -20.75 -2.92
C GLN A 164 23.75 -20.76 -3.87
N LEU A 165 23.92 -20.21 -5.07
CA LEU A 165 22.85 -20.10 -6.05
C LEU A 165 22.86 -21.27 -7.04
N HIS A 166 21.67 -21.65 -7.48
CA HIS A 166 21.44 -22.59 -8.55
C HIS A 166 21.00 -21.82 -9.80
N TRP A 167 21.71 -22.05 -10.90
CA TRP A 167 21.49 -21.38 -12.17
C TRP A 167 20.72 -22.30 -13.12
N ILE A 168 19.71 -21.74 -13.77
CA ILE A 168 19.04 -22.32 -14.94
C ILE A 168 19.01 -21.28 -16.07
N SER A 169 18.70 -21.67 -17.30
CA SER A 169 18.55 -20.70 -18.39
C SER A 169 17.30 -19.82 -18.18
N PRO A 170 17.34 -18.52 -18.50
CA PRO A 170 16.15 -17.67 -18.42
C PRO A 170 15.12 -18.05 -19.50
N GLU A 171 13.85 -18.16 -19.13
CA GLU A 171 12.74 -18.28 -20.09
C GLU A 171 12.29 -16.92 -20.64
N LYS A 172 12.45 -15.87 -19.83
CA LYS A 172 12.12 -14.48 -20.15
C LYS A 172 13.17 -13.53 -19.61
N GLU A 173 13.38 -12.45 -20.35
CA GLU A 173 14.16 -11.29 -19.90
C GLU A 173 13.27 -10.33 -19.08
N LEU A 174 13.91 -9.45 -18.29
CA LEU A 174 13.19 -8.32 -17.70
C LEU A 174 12.75 -7.36 -18.80
N GLU A 175 11.46 -7.03 -18.80
CA GLU A 175 10.92 -6.06 -19.75
C GLU A 175 11.41 -4.65 -19.44
N ALA A 176 11.55 -3.85 -20.49
CA ALA A 176 11.79 -2.42 -20.34
C ALA A 176 10.52 -1.73 -19.80
N LEU A 177 10.73 -0.68 -19.00
CA LEU A 177 9.62 0.14 -18.50
C LEU A 177 8.90 0.84 -19.67
N PRO A 178 7.56 0.91 -19.65
CA PRO A 178 6.83 1.74 -20.61
C PRO A 178 7.17 3.22 -20.39
N ALA A 179 7.07 4.04 -21.44
CA ALA A 179 7.51 5.43 -21.40
C ALA A 179 6.83 6.28 -20.29
N TRP A 180 5.54 6.04 -20.02
CA TRP A 180 4.81 6.75 -18.96
C TRP A 180 5.38 6.43 -17.56
N ALA A 181 5.88 5.21 -17.36
CA ALA A 181 6.42 4.75 -16.09
C ALA A 181 7.77 5.40 -15.76
N LEU A 182 8.52 5.82 -16.78
CA LEU A 182 9.79 6.55 -16.60
C LEU A 182 9.58 7.87 -15.85
N LYS A 183 8.43 8.51 -16.03
CA LYS A 183 8.06 9.73 -15.31
C LYS A 183 7.88 9.48 -13.82
N VAL A 184 7.19 8.40 -13.45
CA VAL A 184 7.01 8.04 -12.03
C VAL A 184 8.35 7.58 -11.43
N ALA A 185 9.14 6.81 -12.20
CA ALA A 185 10.43 6.29 -11.78
C ALA A 185 11.44 7.38 -11.36
N GLN A 186 11.32 8.63 -11.87
CA GLN A 186 12.22 9.72 -11.46
C GLN A 186 12.09 10.11 -9.98
N TYR A 187 10.97 9.76 -9.33
CA TYR A 187 10.70 10.10 -7.93
C TYR A 187 11.16 9.01 -6.95
N TRP A 188 11.54 7.83 -7.46
CA TRP A 188 11.72 6.63 -6.66
C TRP A 188 13.01 5.89 -7.03
N THR A 189 13.53 5.15 -6.05
CA THR A 189 14.63 4.20 -6.27
C THR A 189 14.16 2.83 -5.78
N PRO A 190 13.35 2.08 -6.55
CA PRO A 190 12.85 0.78 -6.10
C PRO A 190 13.95 -0.23 -5.79
N GLY A 191 13.71 -1.10 -4.81
CA GLY A 191 14.63 -2.14 -4.34
C GLY A 191 15.15 -1.91 -2.92
N GLU A 192 15.74 -2.97 -2.34
CA GLU A 192 16.23 -3.02 -0.96
C GLU A 192 17.19 -1.87 -0.60
N ASP A 193 18.13 -1.54 -1.48
CA ASP A 193 19.09 -0.44 -1.26
C ASP A 193 18.40 0.92 -1.18
N GLY A 194 17.41 1.16 -2.06
CA GLY A 194 16.63 2.40 -2.04
C GLY A 194 15.71 2.50 -0.84
N ALA A 195 15.20 1.36 -0.37
CA ALA A 195 14.42 1.26 0.87
C ALA A 195 15.26 1.67 2.08
N GLN A 196 16.48 1.14 2.20
CA GLN A 196 17.40 1.47 3.29
C GLN A 196 17.82 2.94 3.25
N GLN A 197 18.19 3.48 2.08
CA GLN A 197 18.54 4.90 1.94
C GLN A 197 17.38 5.83 2.30
N THR A 198 16.14 5.44 1.95
CA THR A 198 14.93 6.18 2.30
C THR A 198 14.71 6.16 3.81
N TRP A 199 14.89 5.00 4.45
CA TRP A 199 14.79 4.84 5.89
C TRP A 199 15.83 5.66 6.66
N ASP A 200 17.10 5.56 6.27
CA ASP A 200 18.20 6.31 6.91
C ASP A 200 17.96 7.81 6.83
N ARG A 201 17.53 8.31 5.67
CA ARG A 201 17.19 9.73 5.48
C ARG A 201 16.05 10.14 6.40
N PHE A 202 15.02 9.32 6.54
CA PHE A 202 13.89 9.60 7.42
C PHE A 202 14.31 9.66 8.89
N CYS A 203 15.07 8.66 9.37
CA CYS A 203 15.62 8.63 10.73
C CYS A 203 16.46 9.88 11.04
N ASN A 204 17.35 10.26 10.12
CA ASN A 204 18.29 11.34 10.34
C ASN A 204 17.68 12.74 10.25
N SER A 205 16.53 12.93 9.59
CA SER A 205 16.02 14.27 9.28
C SER A 205 14.56 14.54 9.65
N LYS A 206 13.73 13.51 9.83
CA LYS A 206 12.27 13.68 9.92
C LYS A 206 11.64 12.96 11.11
N LEU A 207 12.23 11.84 11.57
CA LEU A 207 11.65 10.97 12.59
C LEU A 207 11.35 11.72 13.90
N SER A 208 12.27 12.56 14.39
CA SER A 208 12.13 13.28 15.66
C SER A 208 10.99 14.30 15.68
N ALA A 209 10.69 14.93 14.55
CA ALA A 209 9.59 15.89 14.41
C ALA A 209 8.36 15.27 13.73
N TYR A 210 8.32 13.94 13.59
CA TYR A 210 7.32 13.25 12.79
C TYR A 210 5.90 13.51 13.28
N GLU A 211 5.65 13.43 14.60
CA GLU A 211 4.31 13.65 15.17
C GLU A 211 3.76 15.04 14.86
N LEU A 212 4.62 16.06 14.96
CA LEU A 212 4.25 17.46 14.74
C LEU A 212 3.99 17.75 13.26
N ASN A 213 4.77 17.13 12.36
CA ASN A 213 4.82 17.55 10.96
C ASN A 213 4.04 16.65 9.99
N ARG A 214 3.69 15.41 10.37
CA ARG A 214 3.09 14.39 9.48
C ARG A 214 1.73 14.76 8.89
N ASP A 215 1.05 15.75 9.44
CA ASP A 215 -0.26 16.19 8.94
C ASP A 215 -0.17 17.26 7.83
N TYR A 216 1.00 17.88 7.62
CA TYR A 216 1.21 18.97 6.68
C TYR A 216 1.83 18.47 5.35
N PRO A 217 1.05 18.33 4.26
CA PRO A 217 1.55 17.76 3.00
C PRO A 217 2.70 18.55 2.37
N ALA A 218 2.77 19.87 2.57
CA ALA A 218 3.85 20.71 2.02
C ALA A 218 5.24 20.33 2.58
N LEU A 219 5.30 19.89 3.84
CA LEU A 219 6.56 19.61 4.56
C LEU A 219 7.23 18.31 4.14
N SER A 220 6.53 17.43 3.42
CA SER A 220 7.06 16.11 3.00
C SER A 220 7.66 15.32 4.17
N ALA A 221 7.01 15.39 5.34
CA ALA A 221 7.54 14.87 6.61
C ALA A 221 7.36 13.36 6.82
N SER A 222 6.65 12.68 5.91
CA SER A 222 6.50 11.21 5.96
C SER A 222 7.79 10.47 5.58
N SER A 223 7.84 9.18 5.89
CA SER A 223 8.99 8.32 5.57
C SER A 223 9.09 7.95 4.09
N CYS A 224 7.99 8.03 3.33
CA CYS A 224 7.90 7.51 1.97
C CYS A 224 8.22 6.00 1.85
N LEU A 225 8.07 5.23 2.93
CA LEU A 225 8.38 3.78 2.96
C LEU A 225 7.24 2.87 2.51
N ALA A 226 6.04 3.41 2.27
CA ALA A 226 4.85 2.62 1.94
C ALA A 226 5.06 1.64 0.75
N PRO A 227 5.63 2.05 -0.41
CA PRO A 227 5.85 1.10 -1.51
C PRO A 227 6.90 0.04 -1.17
N TYR A 228 7.98 0.43 -0.49
CA TYR A 228 9.01 -0.51 -0.03
C TYR A 228 8.47 -1.54 0.97
N LEU A 229 7.55 -1.15 1.85
CA LEU A 229 6.86 -2.06 2.77
C LEU A 229 5.86 -2.97 2.04
N HIS A 230 5.21 -2.48 1.00
CA HIS A 230 4.27 -3.25 0.18
C HIS A 230 4.97 -4.36 -0.61
N PHE A 231 6.09 -4.04 -1.27
CA PHE A 231 6.89 -5.03 -2.02
C PHE A 231 7.90 -5.79 -1.15
N GLY A 232 7.91 -5.51 0.15
CA GLY A 232 8.77 -6.19 1.12
C GLY A 232 10.26 -5.98 0.86
N GLU A 233 10.63 -4.79 0.39
CA GLU A 233 12.01 -4.34 0.17
C GLU A 233 12.66 -3.84 1.46
N ILE A 234 11.86 -3.55 2.49
CA ILE A 234 12.30 -3.28 3.86
C ILE A 234 11.50 -4.11 4.86
N SER A 235 12.17 -4.59 5.90
CA SER A 235 11.51 -5.37 6.94
C SER A 235 10.79 -4.45 7.95
N PRO A 236 9.52 -4.72 8.28
CA PRO A 236 8.85 -4.03 9.38
C PRO A 236 9.52 -4.33 10.73
N ASN A 237 10.09 -5.54 10.90
CA ASN A 237 10.83 -5.88 12.12
C ASN A 237 12.09 -5.03 12.25
N ALA A 238 12.81 -4.78 11.15
CA ALA A 238 13.98 -3.91 11.17
C ALA A 238 13.61 -2.50 11.63
N ILE A 239 12.58 -1.91 11.04
CA ILE A 239 12.08 -0.58 11.42
C ILE A 239 11.67 -0.53 12.90
N TRP A 240 10.97 -1.56 13.38
CA TRP A 240 10.58 -1.66 14.79
C TRP A 240 11.79 -1.64 15.71
N TRP A 241 12.78 -2.49 15.42
CA TRP A 241 13.97 -2.63 16.25
C TRP A 241 14.91 -1.42 16.15
N ASP A 242 14.92 -0.69 15.04
CA ASP A 242 15.72 0.53 14.87
C ASP A 242 15.19 1.72 15.69
N ILE A 243 13.86 1.84 15.86
CA ILE A 243 13.27 2.96 16.62
C ILE A 243 13.46 2.81 18.15
N HIS A 244 13.63 1.59 18.67
CA HIS A 244 13.81 1.28 20.10
C HIS A 244 12.71 1.80 21.06
N GLU A 245 11.63 2.37 20.54
CA GLU A 245 10.51 2.95 21.29
C GLU A 245 9.16 2.43 20.76
N PRO A 246 8.56 1.38 21.36
CA PRO A 246 7.31 0.76 20.89
C PRO A 246 6.11 1.70 20.79
N ASN A 247 6.11 2.78 21.57
CA ASN A 247 5.04 3.78 21.59
C ASN A 247 5.30 4.97 20.67
N HIS A 248 6.39 4.96 19.89
CA HIS A 248 6.72 6.07 19.01
C HIS A 248 5.60 6.32 17.98
N PRO A 249 5.24 7.58 17.67
CA PRO A 249 4.14 7.92 16.75
C PRO A 249 4.27 7.30 15.34
N PHE A 250 5.49 6.98 14.91
CA PHE A 250 5.76 6.25 13.67
C PHE A 250 5.43 4.75 13.78
N ILE A 251 5.77 4.10 14.90
CA ILE A 251 5.40 2.70 15.16
C ILE A 251 3.88 2.52 15.16
N ARG A 252 3.14 3.50 15.70
CA ARG A 252 1.68 3.53 15.60
C ARG A 252 1.18 3.45 14.15
N GLN A 253 1.92 3.98 13.16
CA GLN A 253 1.54 3.84 11.75
C GLN A 253 1.85 2.46 11.17
N LEU A 254 2.94 1.81 11.60
CA LEU A 254 3.15 0.39 11.26
C LEU A 254 2.02 -0.47 11.83
N ILE A 255 1.56 -0.18 13.06
CA ILE A 255 0.45 -0.91 13.66
C ILE A 255 -0.88 -0.65 12.92
N TRP A 256 -1.09 0.52 12.31
CA TRP A 256 -2.23 0.73 11.41
C TRP A 256 -2.20 -0.21 10.20
N ARG A 257 -1.01 -0.46 9.64
CA ARG A 257 -0.82 -1.45 8.59
C ARG A 257 -1.11 -2.86 9.09
N GLU A 258 -0.62 -3.25 10.27
CA GLU A 258 -0.94 -4.55 10.89
C GLU A 258 -2.46 -4.71 11.10
N PHE A 259 -3.14 -3.64 11.54
CA PHE A 259 -4.58 -3.64 11.73
C PHE A 259 -5.33 -3.84 10.40
N ALA A 260 -4.90 -3.18 9.32
CA ALA A 260 -5.47 -3.37 8.00
C ALA A 260 -5.39 -4.84 7.54
N HIS A 261 -4.22 -5.47 7.70
CA HIS A 261 -4.03 -6.88 7.33
C HIS A 261 -4.82 -7.83 8.24
N SER A 262 -4.92 -7.57 9.56
CA SER A 262 -5.76 -8.36 10.45
C SER A 262 -7.22 -8.31 10.04
N ILE A 263 -7.75 -7.13 9.71
CA ILE A 263 -9.13 -6.98 9.25
C ILE A 263 -9.37 -7.73 7.95
N LEU A 264 -8.48 -7.59 6.96
CA LEU A 264 -8.61 -8.30 5.69
C LEU A 264 -8.54 -9.82 5.89
N PHE A 265 -7.67 -10.30 6.78
CA PHE A 265 -7.53 -11.72 7.10
C PHE A 265 -8.81 -12.28 7.73
N ASP A 266 -9.36 -11.60 8.74
CA ASP A 266 -10.57 -12.04 9.46
C ASP A 266 -11.86 -11.82 8.64
N HIS A 267 -11.85 -10.84 7.74
CA HIS A 267 -13.01 -10.42 6.95
C HIS A 267 -12.62 -10.23 5.47
N PRO A 268 -12.32 -11.31 4.72
CA PRO A 268 -11.77 -11.24 3.35
C PRO A 268 -12.69 -10.55 2.34
N HIS A 269 -14.01 -10.58 2.57
CA HIS A 269 -14.99 -9.86 1.74
C HIS A 269 -14.76 -8.34 1.74
N THR A 270 -14.09 -7.77 2.76
CA THR A 270 -13.78 -6.33 2.82
C THR A 270 -12.86 -5.83 1.70
N ALA A 271 -12.17 -6.73 0.99
CA ALA A 271 -11.45 -6.39 -0.22
C ALA A 271 -12.36 -5.76 -1.29
N CYS A 272 -13.61 -6.21 -1.37
CA CYS A 272 -14.52 -5.87 -2.46
C CYS A 272 -15.96 -5.58 -2.02
N GLU A 273 -16.30 -5.68 -0.73
CA GLU A 273 -17.64 -5.48 -0.17
C GLU A 273 -17.60 -4.55 1.05
N ASN A 274 -18.74 -3.93 1.37
CA ASN A 274 -18.83 -3.09 2.57
C ASN A 274 -18.71 -3.95 3.83
N TYR A 275 -17.89 -3.52 4.78
CA TYR A 275 -17.85 -4.13 6.11
C TYR A 275 -19.19 -3.93 6.85
N GLN A 276 -19.79 -2.75 6.72
CA GLN A 276 -21.13 -2.44 7.21
C GLN A 276 -22.15 -2.59 6.08
N SER A 277 -22.86 -3.73 6.05
CA SER A 277 -23.83 -4.09 5.01
C SER A 277 -24.99 -3.09 4.84
N ALA A 278 -25.26 -2.24 5.83
CA ALA A 278 -26.22 -1.13 5.69
C ALA A 278 -25.90 -0.22 4.48
N PHE A 279 -24.61 -0.05 4.14
CA PHE A 279 -24.16 0.76 3.01
C PHE A 279 -24.33 0.10 1.64
N ASP A 280 -24.72 -1.17 1.56
CA ASP A 280 -24.99 -1.86 0.29
C ASP A 280 -26.19 -1.24 -0.43
N SER A 281 -27.13 -0.67 0.34
CA SER A 281 -28.32 0.03 -0.17
C SER A 281 -28.11 1.55 -0.33
N PHE A 282 -26.91 2.08 -0.08
CA PHE A 282 -26.66 3.52 -0.21
C PHE A 282 -26.80 3.95 -1.69
N PRO A 283 -27.55 5.02 -2.00
CA PRO A 283 -27.83 5.43 -3.37
C PRO A 283 -26.64 6.17 -4.02
N TRP A 284 -25.57 5.43 -4.34
CA TRP A 284 -24.38 5.92 -5.03
C TRP A 284 -24.70 6.42 -6.46
N GLN A 285 -23.88 7.35 -6.97
CA GLN A 285 -24.04 8.03 -8.25
C GLN A 285 -22.87 7.71 -9.20
N ASP A 286 -22.66 6.43 -9.49
CA ASP A 286 -21.44 5.92 -10.13
C ASP A 286 -21.26 6.28 -11.62
N SER A 287 -22.34 6.63 -12.31
CA SER A 287 -22.35 6.90 -13.76
C SER A 287 -22.16 8.38 -14.08
N SER A 288 -21.09 8.99 -13.56
CA SER A 288 -20.93 10.45 -13.63
C SER A 288 -19.64 10.90 -14.32
N PRO A 289 -19.70 11.89 -15.23
CA PRO A 289 -18.52 12.66 -15.68
C PRO A 289 -17.69 13.23 -14.52
N LEU A 290 -18.28 13.32 -13.32
CA LEU A 290 -17.58 13.73 -12.10
C LEU A 290 -16.44 12.79 -11.69
N LEU A 291 -16.54 11.48 -11.96
CA LEU A 291 -15.47 10.53 -11.65
C LEU A 291 -14.21 10.87 -12.44
N GLU A 292 -14.35 11.08 -13.75
CA GLU A 292 -13.23 11.43 -14.63
C GLU A 292 -12.60 12.77 -14.21
N ARG A 293 -13.43 13.76 -13.85
CA ARG A 293 -12.93 15.05 -13.36
C ARG A 293 -12.17 14.93 -12.04
N TRP A 294 -12.61 14.03 -11.15
CA TRP A 294 -11.89 13.71 -9.93
C TRP A 294 -10.57 13.03 -10.24
N GLN A 295 -10.57 11.97 -11.07
CA GLN A 295 -9.37 11.24 -11.48
C GLN A 295 -8.29 12.17 -12.08
N LYS A 296 -8.72 13.15 -12.90
CA LYS A 296 -7.82 14.11 -13.58
C LYS A 296 -7.42 15.33 -12.74
N GLY A 297 -7.94 15.50 -11.52
CA GLY A 297 -7.70 16.72 -10.72
C GLY A 297 -8.25 17.98 -11.40
N LEU A 298 -9.49 17.90 -11.88
CA LEU A 298 -10.26 18.96 -12.53
C LEU A 298 -11.60 19.22 -11.83
N THR A 299 -11.65 19.03 -10.52
CA THR A 299 -12.85 19.22 -9.69
C THR A 299 -13.16 20.69 -9.42
N GLY A 300 -12.18 21.57 -9.60
CA GLY A 300 -12.30 22.98 -9.22
C GLY A 300 -12.15 23.22 -7.72
N ILE A 301 -11.76 22.19 -6.96
CA ILE A 301 -11.46 22.25 -5.53
C ILE A 301 -9.94 22.08 -5.34
N PRO A 302 -9.19 23.16 -5.02
CA PRO A 302 -7.74 23.20 -5.12
C PRO A 302 -6.98 22.09 -4.39
N LEU A 303 -7.36 21.77 -3.15
CA LEU A 303 -6.69 20.72 -2.38
C LEU A 303 -6.97 19.31 -2.96
N VAL A 304 -8.18 19.09 -3.49
CA VAL A 304 -8.52 17.81 -4.12
C VAL A 304 -7.73 17.66 -5.41
N ASP A 305 -7.72 18.70 -6.24
CA ASP A 305 -7.01 18.69 -7.52
C ASP A 305 -5.50 18.57 -7.34
N ALA A 306 -4.92 19.23 -6.34
CA ALA A 306 -3.51 19.08 -5.97
C ALA A 306 -3.17 17.62 -5.62
N GLY A 307 -4.02 16.96 -4.82
CA GLY A 307 -3.85 15.56 -4.48
C GLY A 307 -3.90 14.63 -5.70
N MET A 308 -4.93 14.77 -6.52
CA MET A 308 -5.09 13.91 -7.70
C MET A 308 -3.97 14.11 -8.72
N ARG A 309 -3.42 15.33 -8.82
CA ARG A 309 -2.24 15.62 -9.64
C ARG A 309 -0.94 15.12 -9.02
N GLU A 310 -0.77 15.16 -7.70
CA GLU A 310 0.36 14.51 -7.00
C GLU A 310 0.37 13.01 -7.29
N LEU A 311 -0.79 12.35 -7.20
CA LEU A 311 -0.97 10.93 -7.51
C LEU A 311 -0.53 10.62 -8.93
N TRP A 312 -1.04 11.37 -9.91
CA TRP A 312 -0.71 11.12 -11.32
C TRP A 312 0.75 11.44 -11.66
N GLU A 313 1.34 12.43 -11.01
CA GLU A 313 2.73 12.84 -11.24
C GLU A 313 3.73 11.86 -10.63
N THR A 314 3.49 11.45 -9.38
CA THR A 314 4.49 10.79 -8.53
C THR A 314 4.16 9.35 -8.19
N GLY A 315 2.94 8.88 -8.49
CA GLY A 315 2.47 7.56 -8.07
C GLY A 315 2.21 7.44 -6.56
N THR A 316 2.20 8.54 -5.80
CA THR A 316 1.80 8.54 -4.39
C THR A 316 0.96 9.77 -4.07
N MET A 317 0.38 9.78 -2.88
CA MET A 317 -0.35 10.93 -2.36
C MET A 317 -0.17 11.00 -0.85
N HIS A 318 0.01 12.21 -0.30
CA HIS A 318 0.10 12.39 1.14
C HIS A 318 -1.15 11.85 1.86
N ASN A 319 -1.00 11.12 2.98
CA ASN A 319 -2.13 10.44 3.66
C ASN A 319 -3.29 11.38 4.04
N ARG A 320 -3.00 12.58 4.56
CA ARG A 320 -4.03 13.59 4.84
C ARG A 320 -4.85 13.94 3.59
N VAL A 321 -4.18 14.02 2.44
CA VAL A 321 -4.81 14.37 1.17
C VAL A 321 -5.58 13.17 0.61
N ARG A 322 -5.09 11.92 0.78
CA ARG A 322 -5.86 10.70 0.49
C ARG A 322 -7.22 10.70 1.19
N MET A 323 -7.24 11.07 2.48
CA MET A 323 -8.50 11.19 3.24
C MET A 323 -9.43 12.27 2.67
N VAL A 324 -8.88 13.42 2.25
CA VAL A 324 -9.67 14.52 1.67
C VAL A 324 -10.26 14.13 0.32
N VAL A 325 -9.46 13.58 -0.60
CA VAL A 325 -9.94 13.19 -1.93
C VAL A 325 -10.92 12.03 -1.85
N GLY A 326 -10.72 11.08 -0.93
CA GLY A 326 -11.64 9.98 -0.70
C GLY A 326 -12.96 10.43 -0.11
N SER A 327 -12.94 11.40 0.82
CA SER A 327 -14.17 11.97 1.38
C SER A 327 -14.90 12.81 0.35
N PHE A 328 -14.17 13.52 -0.50
CA PHE A 328 -14.78 14.29 -1.58
C PHE A 328 -15.49 13.35 -2.58
N LEU A 329 -14.83 12.27 -3.01
CA LEU A 329 -15.42 11.27 -3.90
C LEU A 329 -16.69 10.64 -3.30
N THR A 330 -16.60 10.13 -2.08
CA THR A 330 -17.68 9.36 -1.46
C THR A 330 -18.80 10.23 -0.90
N LYS A 331 -18.51 11.45 -0.44
CA LYS A 331 -19.49 12.26 0.28
C LYS A 331 -19.95 13.49 -0.49
N ASN A 332 -19.10 14.12 -1.30
CA ASN A 332 -19.52 15.26 -2.12
C ASN A 332 -20.00 14.83 -3.50
N LEU A 333 -19.29 13.89 -4.14
CA LEU A 333 -19.67 13.36 -5.45
C LEU A 333 -20.63 12.18 -5.35
N LEU A 334 -20.76 11.57 -4.16
CA LEU A 334 -21.58 10.39 -3.90
C LEU A 334 -21.24 9.21 -4.82
N ILE A 335 -19.97 9.10 -5.21
CA ILE A 335 -19.48 7.98 -6.01
C ILE A 335 -19.02 6.87 -5.06
N HIS A 336 -19.33 5.62 -5.40
CA HIS A 336 -18.98 4.48 -4.59
C HIS A 336 -17.45 4.38 -4.43
N TRP A 337 -17.03 4.10 -3.20
CA TRP A 337 -15.60 4.01 -2.83
C TRP A 337 -14.79 3.00 -3.65
N LYS A 338 -15.43 1.98 -4.25
CA LYS A 338 -14.75 0.99 -5.11
C LYS A 338 -14.16 1.64 -6.35
N ARG A 339 -14.80 2.68 -6.91
CA ARG A 339 -14.26 3.42 -8.05
C ARG A 339 -12.98 4.17 -7.68
N GLY A 340 -12.92 4.66 -6.45
CA GLY A 340 -11.71 5.24 -5.86
C GLY A 340 -10.63 4.19 -5.61
N LEU A 341 -11.02 3.04 -5.05
CA LEU A 341 -10.13 1.89 -4.84
C LEU A 341 -9.47 1.46 -6.16
N GLU A 342 -10.26 1.22 -7.20
CA GLU A 342 -9.80 0.82 -8.54
C GLU A 342 -8.79 1.83 -9.11
N TRP A 343 -9.09 3.13 -9.05
CA TRP A 343 -8.19 4.17 -9.51
C TRP A 343 -6.88 4.20 -8.71
N PHE A 344 -6.97 4.08 -7.39
CA PHE A 344 -5.80 4.06 -6.51
C PHE A 344 -4.96 2.80 -6.72
N SER A 345 -5.58 1.65 -6.98
CA SER A 345 -4.88 0.41 -7.28
C SER A 345 -4.07 0.47 -8.57
N ASP A 346 -4.51 1.27 -9.55
CA ASP A 346 -3.78 1.44 -10.82
C ASP A 346 -2.65 2.48 -10.72
N CYS A 347 -2.89 3.56 -9.97
CA CYS A 347 -2.00 4.73 -9.93
C CYS A 347 -0.99 4.73 -8.78
N LEU A 348 -1.25 4.03 -7.67
CA LEU A 348 -0.34 4.05 -6.52
C LEU A 348 0.81 3.06 -6.69
N VAL A 349 2.03 3.50 -6.40
CA VAL A 349 3.18 2.60 -6.23
C VAL A 349 3.09 1.79 -4.92
N ASP A 350 2.24 2.22 -3.98
CA ASP A 350 1.98 1.57 -2.71
C ASP A 350 0.57 0.95 -2.61
N ALA A 351 0.04 0.49 -3.74
CA ALA A 351 -1.29 -0.12 -3.88
C ALA A 351 -1.44 -1.46 -3.12
N ASP A 352 -1.47 -1.39 -1.79
CA ASP A 352 -1.70 -2.52 -0.91
C ASP A 352 -3.19 -2.76 -0.69
N LEU A 353 -3.68 -3.97 -0.98
CA LEU A 353 -5.11 -4.31 -0.91
C LEU A 353 -5.70 -4.04 0.49
N ALA A 354 -5.00 -4.44 1.55
CA ALA A 354 -5.50 -4.31 2.92
C ALA A 354 -5.61 -2.83 3.33
N ASN A 355 -4.53 -2.07 3.14
CA ASN A 355 -4.50 -0.65 3.49
C ASN A 355 -5.44 0.18 2.61
N ASN A 356 -5.48 -0.09 1.31
CA ASN A 356 -6.31 0.64 0.36
C ASN A 356 -7.80 0.36 0.65
N ALA A 357 -8.21 -0.90 0.77
CA ALA A 357 -9.59 -1.26 1.09
C ALA A 357 -10.03 -0.69 2.45
N MET A 358 -9.23 -0.87 3.51
CA MET A 358 -9.56 -0.33 4.83
C MET A 358 -9.66 1.20 4.79
N GLY A 359 -8.71 1.89 4.14
CA GLY A 359 -8.72 3.35 4.04
C GLY A 359 -9.94 3.89 3.31
N TRP A 360 -10.30 3.30 2.16
CA TRP A 360 -11.49 3.70 1.40
C TRP A 360 -12.78 3.49 2.19
N GLN A 361 -12.92 2.33 2.83
CA GLN A 361 -14.11 2.05 3.65
C GLN A 361 -14.18 2.94 4.90
N TRP A 362 -13.03 3.23 5.52
CA TRP A 362 -12.95 4.14 6.68
C TRP A 362 -13.44 5.54 6.34
N VAL A 363 -13.01 6.07 5.18
CA VAL A 363 -13.42 7.39 4.70
C VAL A 363 -14.87 7.40 4.24
N ALA A 364 -15.33 6.32 3.57
CA ALA A 364 -16.72 6.16 3.13
C ALA A 364 -17.70 6.01 4.29
N GLY A 365 -17.23 5.67 5.49
CA GLY A 365 -18.09 5.40 6.66
C GLY A 365 -18.64 3.97 6.71
N SER A 366 -18.33 3.14 5.72
CA SER A 366 -18.78 1.74 5.62
C SER A 366 -17.82 0.74 6.26
N GLY A 367 -16.64 1.18 6.67
CA GLY A 367 -15.56 0.33 7.20
C GLY A 367 -15.63 0.02 8.69
N VAL A 368 -14.65 -0.76 9.14
CA VAL A 368 -14.34 -0.99 10.55
C VAL A 368 -13.75 0.27 11.18
N ASP A 369 -14.11 0.56 12.44
CA ASP A 369 -13.69 1.76 13.17
C ASP A 369 -13.82 3.08 12.36
N ALA A 370 -14.77 3.12 11.44
CA ALA A 370 -14.87 4.18 10.45
C ALA A 370 -15.26 5.51 11.08
N ALA A 371 -14.75 6.61 10.50
CA ALA A 371 -15.26 7.93 10.83
C ALA A 371 -16.77 7.96 10.56
N PRO A 372 -17.61 8.39 11.51
CA PRO A 372 -19.05 8.43 11.29
C PRO A 372 -19.38 9.19 9.99
N PHE A 373 -20.26 8.63 9.15
CA PHE A 373 -20.52 9.16 7.80
C PHE A 373 -20.75 10.67 7.77
N PHE A 374 -21.52 11.17 8.74
CA PHE A 374 -21.87 12.60 8.90
C PHE A 374 -20.68 13.54 9.12
N ARG A 375 -19.48 13.02 9.45
CA ARG A 375 -18.22 13.76 9.42
C ARG A 375 -17.73 13.87 7.98
N ILE A 376 -18.32 14.79 7.22
CA ILE A 376 -17.89 15.13 5.86
C ILE A 376 -16.78 16.18 5.95
N PHE A 377 -15.59 15.86 5.41
CA PHE A 377 -14.48 16.82 5.37
C PHE A 377 -14.82 17.97 4.41
N ASN A 378 -14.66 19.21 4.86
CA ASN A 378 -14.69 20.37 3.98
C ASN A 378 -13.27 20.58 3.40
N PRO A 379 -13.03 20.36 2.09
CA PRO A 379 -11.69 20.46 1.52
C PRO A 379 -11.05 21.84 1.70
N THR A 380 -11.83 22.91 1.67
CA THR A 380 -11.33 24.28 1.90
C THR A 380 -10.85 24.46 3.34
N THR A 381 -11.60 23.97 4.33
CA THR A 381 -11.16 24.02 5.74
C THR A 381 -9.92 23.16 5.95
N GLN A 382 -9.88 21.96 5.35
CA GLN A 382 -8.70 21.10 5.42
C GLN A 382 -7.45 21.78 4.81
N ALA A 383 -7.61 22.49 3.69
CA ALA A 383 -6.52 23.26 3.09
C ALA A 383 -6.03 24.38 4.00
N LYS A 384 -6.95 25.17 4.58
CA LYS A 384 -6.61 26.25 5.53
C LYS A 384 -5.85 25.73 6.76
N THR A 385 -6.18 24.53 7.23
CA THR A 385 -5.52 23.92 8.40
C THR A 385 -4.17 23.28 8.07
N PHE A 386 -4.09 22.47 7.00
CA PHE A 386 -2.93 21.61 6.74
C PHE A 386 -2.01 22.13 5.63
N ASP A 387 -2.43 23.11 4.85
CA ASP A 387 -1.62 23.83 3.86
C ASP A 387 -1.82 25.36 3.99
N PRO A 388 -1.58 25.95 5.19
CA PRO A 388 -1.93 27.35 5.46
C PRO A 388 -1.24 28.36 4.53
N ALA A 389 -0.01 28.04 4.08
CA ALA A 389 0.74 28.83 3.12
C ALA A 389 0.41 28.48 1.65
N GLY A 390 -0.44 27.48 1.41
CA GLY A 390 -0.84 27.06 0.07
C GLY A 390 0.28 26.43 -0.77
N GLU A 391 1.39 26.05 -0.15
CA GLU A 391 2.59 25.59 -0.85
C GLU A 391 2.34 24.27 -1.57
N TYR A 392 1.59 23.36 -0.95
CA TYR A 392 1.24 22.09 -1.56
C TYR A 392 0.31 22.30 -2.76
N ILE A 393 -0.74 23.11 -2.60
CA ILE A 393 -1.65 23.45 -3.70
C ILE A 393 -0.89 24.12 -4.85
N LYS A 394 -0.05 25.11 -4.56
CA LYS A 394 0.73 25.85 -5.56
C LYS A 394 1.75 24.96 -6.27
N ARG A 395 2.27 23.92 -5.61
CA ARG A 395 3.19 22.95 -6.21
C ARG A 395 2.51 22.18 -7.34
N PHE A 396 1.34 21.59 -7.06
CA PHE A 396 0.65 20.66 -7.96
C PHE A 396 -0.44 21.29 -8.83
N VAL A 397 -0.88 22.52 -8.52
CA VAL A 397 -1.82 23.32 -9.32
C VAL A 397 -1.13 24.63 -9.71
N PRO A 398 -0.12 24.57 -10.60
CA PRO A 398 0.74 25.71 -10.91
C PRO A 398 -0.02 26.91 -11.48
N GLU A 399 -1.15 26.70 -12.14
CA GLU A 399 -2.00 27.76 -12.66
C GLU A 399 -2.62 28.64 -11.56
N LEU A 400 -2.64 28.19 -10.29
CA LEU A 400 -3.12 28.98 -9.14
C LEU A 400 -2.00 29.69 -8.36
N ARG A 401 -0.72 29.57 -8.76
CA ARG A 401 0.44 30.13 -8.03
C ARG A 401 0.35 31.63 -7.76
N HIS A 402 -0.24 32.36 -8.69
CA HIS A 402 -0.38 33.82 -8.66
C HIS A 402 -1.45 34.32 -7.67
N LEU A 403 -2.32 33.43 -7.17
CA LEU A 403 -3.38 33.82 -6.24
C LEU A 403 -2.82 34.10 -4.83
N THR A 404 -3.46 35.07 -4.17
CA THR A 404 -3.27 35.32 -2.74
C THR A 404 -3.81 34.16 -1.92
N ILE A 405 -3.34 33.97 -0.69
CA ILE A 405 -3.83 32.89 0.20
C ILE A 405 -5.33 33.02 0.48
N ALA A 406 -5.84 34.25 0.58
CA ALA A 406 -7.26 34.51 0.78
C ALA A 406 -8.14 33.97 -0.37
N GLU A 407 -7.60 33.95 -1.59
CA GLU A 407 -8.31 33.50 -2.79
C GLU A 407 -8.00 32.04 -3.12
N LEU A 408 -6.80 31.56 -2.80
CA LEU A 408 -6.27 30.26 -3.24
C LEU A 408 -7.18 29.08 -2.88
N PHE A 409 -7.79 29.08 -1.70
CA PHE A 409 -8.59 27.95 -1.23
C PHE A 409 -10.02 27.93 -1.80
N GLU A 410 -10.49 29.06 -2.33
CA GLU A 410 -11.81 29.24 -2.92
C GLU A 410 -11.72 30.16 -4.17
N PRO A 411 -10.94 29.77 -5.20
CA PRO A 411 -10.61 30.66 -6.32
C PRO A 411 -11.85 31.11 -7.11
N TRP A 412 -12.93 30.33 -7.06
CA TRP A 412 -14.21 30.67 -7.68
C TRP A 412 -14.94 31.83 -7.00
N LYS A 413 -14.55 32.21 -5.77
CA LYS A 413 -15.07 33.39 -5.05
C LYS A 413 -14.19 34.63 -5.20
N SER A 414 -13.05 34.55 -5.89
CA SER A 414 -12.21 35.71 -6.19
C SER A 414 -12.97 36.73 -7.05
N LYS A 415 -12.60 38.01 -6.96
CA LYS A 415 -13.09 39.06 -7.87
C LYS A 415 -12.76 38.76 -9.34
N HIS A 416 -11.63 38.09 -9.57
CA HIS A 416 -11.18 37.69 -10.90
C HIS A 416 -10.82 36.20 -10.90
N PRO A 417 -11.82 35.30 -10.94
CA PRO A 417 -11.56 33.86 -10.92
C PRO A 417 -10.62 33.46 -12.07
N PRO A 418 -9.61 32.60 -11.81
CA PRO A 418 -8.65 32.19 -12.81
C PRO A 418 -9.35 31.42 -13.94
N ARG A 419 -9.26 31.92 -15.18
CA ARG A 419 -9.92 31.31 -16.35
C ARG A 419 -9.34 29.94 -16.73
N THR A 420 -8.09 29.68 -16.35
CA THR A 420 -7.35 28.45 -16.65
C THR A 420 -7.65 27.31 -15.69
N TYR A 421 -8.34 27.57 -14.57
CA TYR A 421 -8.69 26.57 -13.56
C TYR A 421 -10.22 26.38 -13.53
N PRO A 422 -10.73 25.14 -13.48
CA PRO A 422 -12.17 24.90 -13.59
C PRO A 422 -12.96 25.47 -12.41
N LYS A 423 -14.22 25.84 -12.67
CA LYS A 423 -15.21 26.08 -11.61
C LYS A 423 -15.47 24.78 -10.83
N PRO A 424 -15.87 24.87 -9.54
CA PRO A 424 -16.27 23.72 -8.75
C PRO A 424 -17.32 22.88 -9.47
N VAL A 425 -17.10 21.57 -9.51
CA VAL A 425 -18.04 20.61 -10.10
C VAL A 425 -19.31 20.40 -9.28
N VAL A 426 -19.25 20.74 -7.99
CA VAL A 426 -20.36 20.73 -7.04
C VAL A 426 -20.20 21.88 -6.05
N ASP A 427 -21.30 22.40 -5.53
CA ASP A 427 -21.26 23.25 -4.34
C ASP A 427 -21.02 22.37 -3.10
N LEU A 428 -20.09 22.79 -2.24
CA LEU A 428 -19.66 22.00 -1.08
C LEU A 428 -20.73 21.92 0.03
N ALA A 429 -21.56 22.96 0.19
CA ALA A 429 -22.63 22.98 1.18
C ALA A 429 -23.82 22.15 0.70
N GLU A 430 -24.27 22.36 -0.53
CA GLU A 430 -25.40 21.62 -1.10
C GLU A 430 -25.11 20.11 -1.20
N SER A 431 -23.91 19.74 -1.68
CA SER A 431 -23.50 18.34 -1.76
C SER A 431 -23.40 17.67 -0.39
N ARG A 432 -22.93 18.40 0.64
CA ARG A 432 -22.91 17.92 2.03
C ARG A 432 -24.33 17.62 2.52
N GLU A 433 -25.28 18.52 2.31
CA GLU A 433 -26.67 18.34 2.72
C GLU A 433 -27.33 17.15 2.00
N LYS A 434 -27.09 17.01 0.70
CA LYS A 434 -27.55 15.88 -0.10
C LYS A 434 -27.03 14.54 0.47
N ALA A 435 -25.75 14.46 0.79
CA ALA A 435 -25.14 13.27 1.37
C ALA A 435 -25.74 12.90 2.74
N LEU A 436 -25.95 13.89 3.60
CA LEU A 436 -26.58 13.68 4.90
C LEU A 436 -28.05 13.24 4.77
N ARG A 437 -28.75 13.70 3.74
CA ARG A 437 -30.12 13.26 3.45
C ARG A 437 -30.16 11.78 3.08
N TYR A 438 -29.28 11.32 2.19
CA TYR A 438 -29.18 9.89 1.85
C TYR A 438 -28.75 9.04 3.04
N TYR A 439 -27.79 9.52 3.83
CA TYR A 439 -27.38 8.80 5.04
C TYR A 439 -28.50 8.65 6.08
N LYS A 440 -29.40 9.64 6.20
CA LYS A 440 -30.59 9.52 7.06
C LYS A 440 -31.58 8.48 6.56
N GLN A 441 -31.61 8.17 5.26
CA GLN A 441 -32.49 7.16 4.67
C GLN A 441 -32.00 5.73 4.90
N LEU A 442 -30.73 5.54 5.29
CA LEU A 442 -30.19 4.24 5.67
C LEU A 442 -30.56 3.79 7.09
N ARG A 443 -31.14 4.69 7.89
CA ARG A 443 -31.41 4.46 9.32
C ARG A 443 -32.80 3.93 9.58
#